data_AF-A0AAD9GGL4-F1
#
_entry.id   AF-A0AAD9GGL4-F1
#
_cell.length_a   1.000
_cell.length_b   1.000
_cell.length_c   1.000
_cell.angle_alpha   90.00
_cell.angle_beta   90.00
_cell.angle_gamma   90.00
#
_symmetry.space_group_name_H-M   'P 1'
#
loop_
_entity.id
_entity.type
_entity.pdbx_description
1 polymer ?
#
loop_
_entity_poly.entity_id
_entity_poly.type
_entity_poly.pdbx_seq_one_letter_code
_entity_poly.pdbx_strand_id
1 'polypeptide(L)'
;MNTNGDEVPASCCGKLLPLDLVQLVVAGHELTTYAKQKVKYEIARGGTKAKGGKRKAPTEQKAKTPSKKSKEVVDLTEVDERKCISCSSQVASLDKWRVVPCGHGYCVPCLEEMANISLTNWNQIPIRCCSKEFPTEYIEAVLNRTEFDKYSRYLAERDPSSSILQSDRDYAAVVRQNRGKQCPTGGVGVVKISGCNHMRCPLGHDFCWNCQQKRCTCGYH
;
A
#
# COMPACT_ATOMS: atom_id res chain seq x y z
N MET A 1 -7.25 18.63 27.18
CA MET A 1 -7.07 17.18 27.39
C MET A 1 -5.88 16.72 26.56
N ASN A 2 -4.98 15.90 27.11
CA ASN A 2 -3.77 15.47 26.40
C ASN A 2 -4.08 14.31 25.43
N THR A 3 -4.03 14.58 24.13
CA THR A 3 -4.01 13.55 23.09
C THR A 3 -2.58 13.15 22.79
N ASN A 4 -1.93 12.42 23.71
CA ASN A 4 -0.75 11.61 23.38
C ASN A 4 -1.22 10.37 22.59
N GLY A 5 -1.72 10.61 21.38
CA GLY A 5 -1.75 9.58 20.35
C GLY A 5 -0.36 9.50 19.75
N ASP A 6 0.29 8.36 19.83
CA ASP A 6 1.51 8.11 19.07
C ASP A 6 1.14 8.02 17.58
N GLU A 7 1.10 9.18 16.92
CA GLU A 7 0.89 9.28 15.48
C GLU A 7 1.99 8.53 14.74
N VAL A 8 1.67 7.32 14.31
CA VAL A 8 2.49 6.54 13.40
C VAL A 8 2.54 7.33 12.09
N PRO A 9 3.75 7.69 11.58
CA PRO A 9 3.86 8.39 10.31
C PRO A 9 3.27 7.54 9.18
N ALA A 10 2.92 8.18 8.05
CA ALA A 10 2.37 7.51 6.87
C ALA A 10 3.14 6.23 6.55
N SER A 11 2.44 5.09 6.62
CA SER A 11 3.03 3.76 6.58
C SER A 11 2.07 2.77 5.94
N CYS A 12 2.62 1.73 5.32
CA CYS A 12 1.86 0.65 4.71
C CYS A 12 2.50 -0.69 5.12
N CYS A 13 1.67 -1.67 5.48
CA CYS A 13 2.11 -3.02 5.87
C CYS A 13 3.17 -3.01 7.00
N GLY A 14 3.11 -2.04 7.92
CA GLY A 14 4.06 -1.89 9.03
C GLY A 14 5.41 -1.26 8.68
N LYS A 15 5.62 -0.85 7.42
CA LYS A 15 6.80 -0.10 6.96
C LYS A 15 6.45 1.37 6.76
N LEU A 16 7.32 2.27 7.20
CA LEU A 16 7.24 3.70 6.89
C LEU A 16 7.43 3.92 5.39
N LEU A 17 6.79 4.94 4.83
CA LEU A 17 7.04 5.31 3.44
C LEU A 17 8.45 5.93 3.29
N PRO A 18 9.22 5.57 2.25
CA PRO A 18 10.48 6.23 1.90
C PRO A 18 10.32 7.75 1.73
N LEU A 19 11.38 8.51 2.07
CA LEU A 19 11.28 9.98 2.11
C LEU A 19 11.14 10.59 0.71
N ASP A 20 11.82 9.99 -0.26
CA ASP A 20 11.75 10.32 -1.69
C ASP A 20 10.36 10.10 -2.27
N LEU A 21 9.66 9.04 -1.88
CA LEU A 21 8.27 8.78 -2.27
C LEU A 21 7.32 9.84 -1.71
N VAL A 22 7.50 10.24 -0.45
CA VAL A 22 6.67 11.27 0.19
C VAL A 22 6.93 12.66 -0.42
N GLN A 23 8.17 12.94 -0.83
CA GLN A 23 8.54 14.18 -1.54
C GLN A 23 7.84 14.36 -2.90
N LEU A 24 7.29 13.28 -3.51
CA LEU A 24 6.50 13.39 -4.75
C LEU A 24 5.11 14.00 -4.53
N VAL A 25 4.59 14.00 -3.30
CA VAL A 25 3.19 14.39 -2.98
C VAL A 25 3.06 15.51 -1.94
N VAL A 26 4.08 15.74 -1.11
CA VAL A 26 4.12 16.87 -0.14
C VAL A 26 5.46 17.58 -0.17
N ALA A 27 5.44 18.89 0.11
CA ALA A 27 6.62 19.76 0.01
C ALA A 27 6.79 20.66 1.24
N GLY A 28 7.98 21.27 1.37
CA GLY A 28 8.25 22.26 2.41
C GLY A 28 8.01 21.75 3.83
N HIS A 29 7.17 22.48 4.59
CA HIS A 29 6.94 22.19 6.01
C HIS A 29 6.41 20.77 6.26
N GLU A 30 5.51 20.28 5.42
CA GLU A 30 4.89 18.95 5.57
C GLU A 30 5.93 17.84 5.41
N LEU A 31 6.79 17.94 4.39
CA LEU A 31 7.89 16.99 4.17
C LEU A 31 8.89 17.00 5.34
N THR A 32 9.24 18.17 5.88
CA THR A 32 10.11 18.23 7.08
C THR A 32 9.44 17.69 8.34
N THR A 33 8.11 17.78 8.43
CA THR A 33 7.33 17.22 9.54
C THR A 33 7.33 15.69 9.46
N TYR A 34 7.07 15.14 8.28
CA TYR A 34 7.16 13.71 8.01
C TYR A 34 8.58 13.16 8.29
N ALA A 35 9.64 13.85 7.86
CA ALA A 35 11.01 13.45 8.13
C ALA A 35 11.30 13.35 9.65
N LYS A 36 10.89 14.37 10.43
CA LYS A 36 11.03 14.37 11.90
C LYS A 36 10.23 13.24 12.56
N GLN A 37 9.02 12.99 12.07
CA GLN A 37 8.16 11.90 12.55
C GLN A 37 8.74 10.51 12.23
N LYS A 38 9.29 10.30 11.02
CA LYS A 38 9.99 9.07 10.59
C LYS A 38 11.12 8.72 11.56
N VAL A 39 12.05 9.65 11.77
CA VAL A 39 13.19 9.49 12.69
C VAL A 39 12.74 9.23 14.14
N LYS A 40 11.73 9.97 14.64
CA LYS A 40 11.18 9.74 15.99
C LYS A 40 10.61 8.33 16.16
N TYR A 41 9.88 7.83 15.16
CA TYR A 41 9.27 6.51 15.17
C TYR A 41 10.31 5.38 15.05
N GLU A 42 11.35 5.57 14.24
CA GLU A 42 12.47 4.63 14.11
C GLU A 42 13.27 4.52 15.42
N ILE A 43 13.60 5.65 16.05
CA ILE A 43 14.25 5.69 17.37
C ILE A 43 13.38 5.00 18.43
N ALA A 44 12.07 5.27 18.47
CA ALA A 44 11.15 4.65 19.42
C ALA A 44 11.11 3.12 19.29
N ARG A 45 11.23 2.58 18.07
CA ARG A 45 11.25 1.13 17.80
C ARG A 45 12.63 0.48 17.97
N GLY A 46 13.71 1.26 17.92
CA GLY A 46 15.07 0.80 18.23
C GLY A 46 15.28 0.43 19.71
N GLY A 47 14.36 0.81 20.61
CA GLY A 47 14.52 0.72 22.07
C GLY A 47 14.46 -0.68 22.70
N THR A 48 14.13 -1.76 21.98
CA THR A 48 13.96 -3.11 22.57
C THR A 48 14.89 -4.17 21.98
N LYS A 49 16.07 -4.35 22.60
CA LYS A 49 16.88 -5.59 22.50
C LYS A 49 17.31 -6.12 23.88
N ALA A 50 16.61 -7.15 24.37
CA ALA A 50 17.06 -8.13 25.36
C ALA A 50 16.06 -9.31 25.31
N LYS A 51 16.39 -10.61 25.26
CA LYS A 51 17.64 -11.41 25.41
C LYS A 51 17.72 -12.41 24.21
N GLY A 52 18.64 -13.37 24.00
CA GLY A 52 19.72 -14.00 24.79
C GLY A 52 19.31 -15.40 25.31
N GLY A 53 19.98 -16.53 25.01
CA GLY A 53 21.29 -16.70 24.33
C GLY A 53 21.90 -18.12 24.42
N LYS A 54 23.24 -18.19 24.60
CA LYS A 54 24.15 -19.37 24.78
C LYS A 54 24.24 -20.37 23.60
N ARG A 55 25.40 -20.89 23.18
CA ARG A 55 26.84 -20.69 23.52
C ARG A 55 27.48 -19.83 22.38
N LYS A 56 28.77 -19.81 21.99
CA LYS A 56 30.08 -20.38 22.43
C LYS A 56 31.18 -19.40 21.94
N ALA A 57 32.40 -19.47 22.49
CA ALA A 57 33.62 -18.84 21.94
C ALA A 57 34.67 -19.91 21.56
N PRO A 58 35.79 -19.59 20.88
CA PRO A 58 36.84 -18.66 21.38
C PRO A 58 37.02 -17.39 20.51
N THR A 59 37.65 -16.28 20.94
CA THR A 59 37.91 -15.82 22.33
C THR A 59 37.77 -14.28 22.44
N GLU A 60 38.69 -13.35 22.06
CA GLU A 60 40.17 -13.34 21.95
C GLU A 60 40.73 -11.88 21.93
N GLN A 61 42.04 -11.69 21.72
CA GLN A 61 42.82 -10.46 22.03
C GLN A 61 43.23 -9.63 20.78
N LYS A 62 43.23 -8.29 20.80
CA LYS A 62 43.98 -7.44 21.77
C LYS A 62 43.38 -6.03 21.88
N ALA A 63 43.34 -5.49 23.09
CA ALA A 63 42.80 -4.15 23.38
C ALA A 63 43.82 -3.01 23.22
N LYS A 64 43.33 -1.80 22.91
CA LYS A 64 43.88 -0.50 23.37
C LYS A 64 42.86 0.64 23.18
N THR A 65 42.61 1.37 24.26
CA THR A 65 41.83 2.62 24.40
C THR A 65 42.81 3.68 25.00
N PRO A 66 42.49 4.98 25.18
CA PRO A 66 41.25 5.70 24.84
C PRO A 66 41.38 7.13 24.23
N SER A 67 40.21 7.71 23.95
CA SER A 67 39.85 9.13 24.15
C SER A 67 40.22 10.18 23.07
N LYS A 68 39.20 10.74 22.42
CA LYS A 68 38.60 12.05 22.83
C LYS A 68 37.33 12.38 22.01
N LYS A 69 36.46 13.22 22.58
CA LYS A 69 35.23 13.73 21.93
C LYS A 69 35.57 14.77 20.86
N SER A 70 34.95 14.67 19.68
CA SER A 70 34.65 15.82 18.81
C SER A 70 33.39 15.53 17.99
N LYS A 71 32.51 16.54 17.93
CA LYS A 71 31.16 16.53 17.34
C LYS A 71 31.12 15.82 15.98
N GLU A 72 30.33 14.76 15.88
CA GLU A 72 29.97 14.15 14.60
C GLU A 72 28.74 14.90 14.04
N VAL A 73 28.96 15.63 12.95
CA VAL A 73 27.86 16.15 12.12
C VAL A 73 27.25 14.96 11.40
N VAL A 74 25.97 14.68 11.65
CA VAL A 74 25.25 13.60 10.97
C VAL A 74 25.09 13.97 9.50
N ASP A 75 25.79 13.22 8.64
CA ASP A 75 25.71 13.36 7.20
C ASP A 75 24.31 12.92 6.72
N LEU A 76 23.62 13.77 5.97
CA LEU A 76 22.22 13.56 5.58
C LEU A 76 22.08 12.68 4.32
N THR A 77 23.11 11.91 3.98
CA THR A 77 23.15 11.06 2.77
C THR A 77 22.93 9.57 3.08
N GLU A 78 22.01 9.22 3.98
CA GLU A 78 21.41 7.87 3.94
C GLU A 78 20.45 7.79 2.76
N VAL A 79 21.02 7.46 1.59
CA VAL A 79 20.27 7.21 0.35
C VAL A 79 19.47 5.92 0.54
N ASP A 80 18.19 6.08 0.91
CA ASP A 80 17.21 5.00 1.13
C ASP A 80 17.35 3.93 0.03
N GLU A 81 17.69 2.69 0.41
CA GLU A 81 18.07 1.64 -0.54
C GLU A 81 16.85 1.17 -1.36
N ARG A 82 16.60 1.84 -2.47
CA ARG A 82 15.56 1.51 -3.47
C ARG A 82 15.85 0.19 -4.16
N LYS A 83 15.59 -0.91 -3.44
CA LYS A 83 15.83 -2.28 -3.87
C LYS A 83 14.54 -2.90 -4.40
N CYS A 84 14.52 -3.23 -5.69
CA CYS A 84 13.37 -3.84 -6.35
C CYS A 84 13.03 -5.19 -5.70
N ILE A 85 11.76 -5.41 -5.31
CA ILE A 85 11.34 -6.67 -4.68
C ILE A 85 11.38 -7.87 -5.64
N SER A 86 11.28 -7.65 -6.94
CA SER A 86 11.30 -8.70 -7.97
C SER A 86 12.71 -9.20 -8.27
N CYS A 87 13.63 -8.32 -8.68
CA CYS A 87 14.99 -8.70 -9.07
C CYS A 87 16.07 -8.48 -7.98
N SER A 88 15.73 -7.90 -6.83
CA SER A 88 16.68 -7.48 -5.80
C SER A 88 17.75 -6.46 -6.23
N SER A 89 17.65 -5.87 -7.43
CA SER A 89 18.57 -4.83 -7.90
C SER A 89 18.28 -3.47 -7.27
N GLN A 90 19.35 -2.70 -7.06
CA GLN A 90 19.30 -1.30 -6.63
C GLN A 90 18.84 -0.39 -7.78
N VAL A 91 17.95 0.57 -7.50
CA VAL A 91 17.41 1.53 -8.48
C VAL A 91 17.89 2.93 -8.12
N ALA A 92 18.91 3.41 -8.82
CA ALA A 92 19.52 4.71 -8.53
C ALA A 92 18.62 5.91 -8.86
N SER A 93 17.78 5.82 -9.90
CA SER A 93 16.99 6.95 -10.42
C SER A 93 15.49 6.84 -10.10
N LEU A 94 14.87 7.94 -9.68
CA LEU A 94 13.48 7.95 -9.17
C LEU A 94 12.44 7.74 -10.29
N ASP A 95 12.73 8.25 -11.48
CA ASP A 95 11.96 8.03 -12.72
C ASP A 95 11.77 6.53 -13.06
N LYS A 96 12.68 5.66 -12.61
CA LYS A 96 12.66 4.21 -12.84
C LYS A 96 12.16 3.40 -11.63
N TRP A 97 11.67 4.07 -10.59
CA TRP A 97 11.15 3.47 -9.37
C TRP A 97 9.62 3.60 -9.29
N ARG A 98 8.92 2.51 -8.95
CA ARG A 98 7.46 2.52 -8.77
C ARG A 98 7.11 1.80 -7.47
N VAL A 99 6.50 2.52 -6.52
CA VAL A 99 5.96 1.93 -5.28
C VAL A 99 4.46 1.73 -5.46
N VAL A 100 4.02 0.49 -5.34
CA VAL A 100 2.61 0.10 -5.56
C VAL A 100 1.84 0.12 -4.24
N PRO A 101 0.49 0.08 -4.22
CA PRO A 101 -0.32 0.27 -3.01
C PRO A 101 -0.05 -0.70 -1.84
N CYS A 102 0.70 -1.79 -2.04
CA CYS A 102 1.16 -2.69 -0.98
C CYS A 102 2.34 -2.12 -0.17
N GLY A 103 3.00 -1.07 -0.66
CA GLY A 103 4.23 -0.49 -0.10
C GLY A 103 5.54 -1.11 -0.63
N HIS A 104 5.47 -2.06 -1.57
CA HIS A 104 6.67 -2.61 -2.22
C HIS A 104 7.02 -1.84 -3.50
N GLY A 105 8.32 -1.72 -3.74
CA GLY A 105 8.88 -1.01 -4.88
C GLY A 105 9.43 -1.95 -5.95
N TYR A 106 9.24 -1.54 -7.20
CA TYR A 106 9.66 -2.24 -8.41
C TYR A 106 10.47 -1.30 -9.29
N CYS A 107 11.48 -1.83 -9.97
CA CYS A 107 12.11 -1.13 -11.09
C CYS A 107 11.23 -1.23 -12.34
N VAL A 108 11.28 -0.22 -13.21
CA VAL A 108 10.53 -0.22 -14.48
C VAL A 108 10.73 -1.50 -15.31
N PRO A 109 11.96 -2.05 -15.51
CA PRO A 109 12.13 -3.30 -16.27
C PRO A 109 11.41 -4.52 -15.68
N CYS A 110 11.35 -4.67 -14.35
CA CYS A 110 10.59 -5.76 -13.75
C CYS A 110 9.07 -5.55 -13.86
N LEU A 111 8.62 -4.30 -13.83
CA LEU A 111 7.22 -3.95 -14.03
C LEU A 111 6.76 -4.24 -15.46
N GLU A 112 7.60 -3.89 -16.45
CA GLU A 112 7.42 -4.20 -17.88
C GLU A 112 7.37 -5.70 -18.14
N GLU A 113 8.31 -6.47 -17.58
CA GLU A 113 8.31 -7.94 -17.70
C GLU A 113 7.05 -8.56 -17.07
N MET A 114 6.67 -8.12 -15.86
CA MET A 114 5.43 -8.58 -15.21
C MET A 114 4.18 -8.23 -16.04
N ALA A 115 4.17 -7.08 -16.72
CA ALA A 115 3.07 -6.68 -17.59
C ALA A 115 3.00 -7.56 -18.85
N ASN A 116 4.13 -7.80 -19.51
CA ASN A 116 4.20 -8.68 -20.68
C ASN A 116 3.83 -10.13 -20.34
N ILE A 117 4.30 -10.68 -19.23
CA ILE A 117 3.88 -12.02 -18.75
C ILE A 117 2.36 -12.05 -18.53
N SER A 118 1.76 -11.01 -17.94
CA SER A 118 0.31 -10.98 -17.71
C SER A 118 -0.53 -11.04 -19.00
N LEU A 119 -0.02 -10.48 -20.10
CA LEU A 119 -0.66 -10.56 -21.42
C LEU A 119 -0.63 -11.97 -22.04
N THR A 120 0.30 -12.83 -21.61
CA THR A 120 0.33 -14.25 -22.03
C THR A 120 -0.64 -15.13 -21.25
N ASN A 121 -1.02 -14.71 -20.03
CA ASN A 121 -1.81 -15.50 -19.09
C ASN A 121 -2.90 -14.64 -18.46
N TRP A 122 -4.10 -14.62 -19.07
CA TRP A 122 -5.24 -13.79 -18.65
C TRP A 122 -5.57 -13.84 -17.14
N ASN A 123 -5.40 -15.01 -16.49
CA ASN A 123 -5.57 -15.19 -15.04
C ASN A 123 -4.61 -14.36 -14.15
N GLN A 124 -3.58 -13.74 -14.73
CA GLN A 124 -2.63 -12.85 -14.05
C GLN A 124 -2.98 -11.36 -14.22
N ILE A 125 -4.10 -11.05 -14.88
CA ILE A 125 -4.62 -9.69 -15.03
C ILE A 125 -5.78 -9.49 -14.02
N PRO A 126 -5.76 -8.44 -13.20
CA PRO A 126 -4.69 -7.45 -13.02
C PRO A 126 -3.47 -8.01 -12.28
N ILE A 127 -2.33 -7.39 -12.55
CA ILE A 127 -1.07 -7.63 -11.86
C ILE A 127 -1.24 -7.20 -10.40
N ARG A 128 -0.76 -8.02 -9.46
CA ARG A 128 -1.01 -7.85 -8.02
C ARG A 128 0.25 -7.99 -7.18
N CYS A 129 0.36 -7.15 -6.14
CA CYS A 129 1.35 -7.26 -5.06
C CYS A 129 0.60 -7.44 -3.74
N CYS A 130 0.88 -8.52 -2.99
CA CYS A 130 0.28 -8.75 -1.67
C CYS A 130 -1.25 -8.55 -1.65
N SER A 131 -1.93 -9.10 -2.66
CA SER A 131 -3.38 -8.96 -2.88
C SER A 131 -3.90 -7.53 -3.14
N LYS A 132 -3.04 -6.58 -3.54
CA LYS A 132 -3.45 -5.27 -4.07
C LYS A 132 -3.09 -5.16 -5.56
N GLU A 133 -3.99 -4.60 -6.34
CA GLU A 133 -3.82 -4.41 -7.78
C GLU A 133 -2.80 -3.28 -8.03
N PHE A 134 -2.02 -3.39 -9.12
CA PHE A 134 -1.13 -2.32 -9.54
C PHE A 134 -1.96 -1.17 -10.15
N PRO A 135 -1.58 0.11 -9.96
CA PRO A 135 -2.25 1.24 -10.62
C PRO A 135 -2.16 1.10 -12.14
N THR A 136 -3.26 1.33 -12.85
CA THR A 136 -3.34 1.17 -14.31
C THR A 136 -2.34 2.08 -15.03
N GLU A 137 -2.10 3.27 -14.49
CA GLU A 137 -1.16 4.28 -14.99
C GLU A 137 0.29 3.78 -14.96
N TYR A 138 0.63 2.90 -14.01
CA TYR A 138 1.95 2.27 -13.95
C TYR A 138 2.11 1.21 -15.05
N ILE A 139 1.02 0.57 -15.46
CA ILE A 139 1.02 -0.45 -16.51
C ILE A 139 1.03 0.21 -17.90
N GLU A 140 0.24 1.28 -18.07
CA GLU A 140 0.24 2.12 -19.28
C GLU A 140 1.63 2.70 -19.56
N ALA A 141 2.35 3.13 -18.52
CA ALA A 141 3.69 3.69 -18.64
C ALA A 141 4.80 2.69 -19.03
N VAL A 142 4.53 1.38 -19.07
CA VAL A 142 5.51 0.34 -19.43
C VAL A 142 5.12 -0.51 -20.64
N LEU A 143 3.86 -0.48 -21.07
CA LEU A 143 3.37 -1.22 -22.25
C LEU A 143 3.27 -0.29 -23.46
N ASN A 144 3.41 -0.83 -24.68
CA ASN A 144 3.01 -0.07 -25.86
C ASN A 144 1.48 -0.01 -25.99
N ARG A 145 0.97 0.91 -26.82
CA ARG A 145 -0.48 1.13 -26.97
C ARG A 145 -1.25 -0.17 -27.27
N THR A 146 -0.73 -1.04 -28.14
CA THR A 146 -1.42 -2.28 -28.54
C THR A 146 -1.43 -3.36 -27.45
N GLU A 147 -0.42 -3.37 -26.59
CA GLU A 147 -0.34 -4.21 -25.40
C GLU A 147 -1.27 -3.69 -24.30
N PHE A 148 -1.28 -2.38 -24.09
CA PHE A 148 -2.18 -1.75 -23.13
C PHE A 148 -3.66 -1.82 -23.55
N ASP A 149 -3.97 -1.76 -24.85
CA ASP A 149 -5.31 -2.03 -25.38
C ASP A 149 -5.76 -3.47 -25.05
N LYS A 150 -4.87 -4.47 -25.20
CA LYS A 150 -5.15 -5.86 -24.79
C LYS A 150 -5.34 -5.98 -23.28
N TYR A 151 -4.45 -5.37 -22.49
CA TYR A 151 -4.54 -5.33 -21.03
C TYR A 151 -5.87 -4.77 -20.55
N SER A 152 -6.28 -3.63 -21.12
CA SER A 152 -7.53 -2.95 -20.81
C SER A 152 -8.76 -3.78 -21.18
N ARG A 153 -8.72 -4.52 -22.28
CA ARG A 153 -9.78 -5.47 -22.65
C ARG A 153 -9.88 -6.63 -21.66
N TYR A 154 -8.76 -7.24 -21.30
CA TYR A 154 -8.74 -8.31 -20.28
C TYR A 154 -9.21 -7.82 -18.89
N LEU A 155 -8.93 -6.57 -18.51
CA LEU A 155 -9.50 -5.95 -17.31
C LEU A 155 -11.02 -5.76 -17.39
N ALA A 156 -11.54 -5.36 -18.55
CA ALA A 156 -12.96 -5.12 -18.78
C ALA A 156 -13.79 -6.41 -18.92
N GLU A 157 -13.17 -7.49 -19.44
CA GLU A 157 -13.76 -8.83 -19.55
C GLU A 157 -13.78 -9.60 -18.22
N ARG A 158 -13.07 -9.11 -17.19
CA ARG A 158 -13.06 -9.69 -15.84
C ARG A 158 -14.43 -9.56 -15.18
N ASP A 159 -14.90 -10.66 -14.57
CA ASP A 159 -16.10 -10.66 -13.73
C ASP A 159 -16.01 -9.56 -12.64
N PRO A 160 -16.90 -8.54 -12.64
CA PRO A 160 -16.87 -7.47 -11.66
C PRO A 160 -17.01 -7.96 -10.20
N SER A 161 -17.66 -9.11 -9.98
CA SER A 161 -17.81 -9.71 -8.64
C SER A 161 -16.50 -10.25 -8.07
N SER A 162 -15.49 -10.49 -8.91
CA SER A 162 -14.13 -10.87 -8.49
C SER A 162 -13.28 -9.70 -7.98
N SER A 163 -13.82 -8.48 -8.03
CA SER A 163 -13.14 -7.28 -7.53
C SER A 163 -12.95 -7.31 -6.01
N ILE A 164 -11.69 -7.16 -5.61
CA ILE A 164 -11.24 -7.03 -4.22
C ILE A 164 -11.11 -5.56 -3.78
N LEU A 165 -11.72 -4.63 -4.52
CA LEU A 165 -11.67 -3.21 -4.23
C LEU A 165 -12.28 -2.91 -2.85
N GLN A 166 -11.42 -2.57 -1.90
CA GLN A 166 -11.86 -2.03 -0.61
C GLN A 166 -12.26 -0.58 -0.83
N SER A 167 -13.48 -0.23 -0.43
CA SER A 167 -13.94 1.15 -0.46
C SER A 167 -13.14 2.01 0.51
N ASP A 168 -12.52 3.06 0.01
CA ASP A 168 -11.87 4.07 0.85
C ASP A 168 -12.90 4.97 1.58
N ARG A 169 -12.37 5.86 2.42
CA ARG A 169 -13.14 6.79 3.25
C ARG A 169 -13.96 7.79 2.42
N ASP A 170 -13.45 8.20 1.26
CA ASP A 170 -13.96 9.31 0.49
C ASP A 170 -15.06 8.83 -0.46
N TYR A 171 -14.87 7.67 -1.09
CA TYR A 171 -15.94 6.92 -1.75
C TYR A 171 -17.09 6.63 -0.79
N ALA A 172 -16.79 6.16 0.43
CA ALA A 172 -17.79 5.95 1.46
C ALA A 172 -18.53 7.24 1.86
N ALA A 173 -17.90 8.43 1.75
CA ALA A 173 -18.55 9.72 1.97
C ALA A 173 -19.49 10.11 0.82
N VAL A 174 -19.05 9.96 -0.43
CA VAL A 174 -19.86 10.21 -1.63
C VAL A 174 -21.10 9.31 -1.66
N VAL A 175 -20.95 8.02 -1.35
CA VAL A 175 -22.09 7.09 -1.26
C VAL A 175 -23.11 7.57 -0.24
N ARG A 176 -22.68 8.01 0.96
CA ARG A 176 -23.57 8.55 1.99
C ARG A 176 -24.24 9.86 1.57
N GLN A 177 -23.53 10.77 0.90
CA GLN A 177 -24.07 12.03 0.38
C GLN A 177 -25.23 11.78 -0.60
N ASN A 178 -25.09 10.76 -1.44
CA ASN A 178 -26.12 10.32 -2.40
C ASN A 178 -27.22 9.45 -1.78
N ARG A 179 -27.36 9.44 -0.44
CA ARG A 179 -28.30 8.59 0.34
C ARG A 179 -28.14 7.08 0.07
N GLY A 180 -26.98 6.69 -0.45
CA GLY A 180 -26.61 5.31 -0.72
C GLY A 180 -26.11 4.57 0.52
N LYS A 181 -26.03 3.25 0.39
CA LYS A 181 -25.42 2.34 1.37
C LYS A 181 -24.42 1.43 0.65
N GLN A 182 -23.37 1.04 1.34
CA GLN A 182 -22.32 0.21 0.73
C GLN A 182 -22.66 -1.28 0.86
N CYS A 183 -22.37 -2.05 -0.18
CA CYS A 183 -22.50 -3.49 -0.16
C CYS A 183 -21.52 -4.10 0.87
N PRO A 184 -21.99 -4.93 1.82
CA PRO A 184 -21.13 -5.54 2.85
C PRO A 184 -20.18 -6.64 2.31
N THR A 185 -20.26 -6.98 1.02
CA THR A 185 -19.28 -7.88 0.38
C THR A 185 -18.22 -7.11 -0.40
N GLY A 186 -18.63 -6.21 -1.30
CA GLY A 186 -17.73 -5.59 -2.28
C GLY A 186 -17.60 -4.07 -2.18
N GLY A 187 -18.08 -3.43 -1.10
CA GLY A 187 -17.93 -1.99 -0.84
C GLY A 187 -18.70 -1.05 -1.77
N VAL A 188 -19.16 -1.50 -2.93
CA VAL A 188 -19.88 -0.72 -3.95
C VAL A 188 -21.11 -0.03 -3.36
N GLY A 189 -21.26 1.26 -3.66
CA GLY A 189 -22.42 2.05 -3.29
C GLY A 189 -23.67 1.65 -4.07
N VAL A 190 -24.77 1.44 -3.35
CA VAL A 190 -26.09 1.15 -3.91
C VAL A 190 -27.06 2.22 -3.39
N VAL A 191 -27.94 2.72 -4.26
CA VAL A 191 -29.01 3.66 -3.89
C VAL A 191 -30.35 2.95 -4.04
N LYS A 192 -31.27 3.15 -3.09
CA LYS A 192 -32.63 2.62 -3.15
C LYS A 192 -33.59 3.73 -3.58
N ILE A 193 -34.29 3.52 -4.69
CA ILE A 193 -35.32 4.45 -5.19
C ILE A 193 -36.72 4.14 -4.64
N SER A 194 -37.05 2.86 -4.44
CA SER A 194 -38.32 2.38 -3.85
C SER A 194 -38.21 0.88 -3.50
N GLY A 195 -39.30 0.25 -3.04
CA GLY A 195 -39.43 -1.21 -3.00
C GLY A 195 -38.89 -1.92 -1.73
N CYS A 196 -38.55 -3.20 -1.88
CA CYS A 196 -38.15 -4.11 -0.79
C CYS A 196 -36.83 -3.70 -0.10
N ASN A 197 -36.57 -4.24 1.09
CA ASN A 197 -35.27 -4.11 1.75
C ASN A 197 -34.26 -5.18 1.34
N HIS A 198 -34.67 -6.27 0.68
CA HIS A 198 -33.74 -7.21 0.07
C HIS A 198 -33.19 -6.62 -1.24
N MET A 199 -31.92 -6.20 -1.23
CA MET A 199 -31.25 -5.50 -2.33
C MET A 199 -30.15 -6.37 -2.92
N ARG A 200 -30.05 -6.37 -4.26
CA ARG A 200 -28.92 -6.93 -5.00
C ARG A 200 -28.04 -5.80 -5.52
N CYS A 201 -26.74 -5.86 -5.26
CA CYS A 201 -25.79 -4.89 -5.82
C CYS A 201 -25.44 -5.22 -7.28
N PRO A 202 -24.84 -4.29 -8.06
CA PRO A 202 -24.41 -4.56 -9.44
C PRO A 202 -23.41 -5.72 -9.56
N LEU A 203 -22.69 -6.06 -8.48
CA LEU A 203 -21.75 -7.19 -8.41
C LEU A 203 -22.44 -8.52 -8.02
N GLY A 204 -23.77 -8.61 -8.13
CA GLY A 204 -24.55 -9.82 -7.85
C GLY A 204 -24.82 -10.14 -6.37
N HIS A 205 -24.10 -9.52 -5.42
CA HIS A 205 -24.31 -9.80 -3.98
C HIS A 205 -25.66 -9.29 -3.46
N ASP A 206 -26.40 -10.18 -2.79
CA ASP A 206 -27.60 -9.87 -2.03
C ASP A 206 -27.30 -9.39 -0.59
N PHE A 207 -28.03 -8.38 -0.11
CA PHE A 207 -27.93 -7.85 1.26
C PHE A 207 -29.20 -7.09 1.68
N CYS A 208 -29.40 -6.91 2.98
CA CYS A 208 -30.51 -6.11 3.50
C CYS A 208 -30.17 -4.62 3.52
N TRP A 209 -30.98 -3.78 2.87
CA TRP A 209 -30.91 -2.32 2.88
C TRP A 209 -30.97 -1.74 4.30
N ASN A 210 -31.74 -2.33 5.20
CA ASN A 210 -31.94 -1.76 6.54
C ASN A 210 -30.69 -1.97 7.42
N CYS A 211 -30.36 -3.23 7.73
CA CYS A 211 -29.24 -3.57 8.62
C CYS A 211 -27.87 -3.71 7.92
N GLN A 212 -27.80 -3.61 6.58
CA GLN A 212 -26.55 -3.71 5.79
C GLN A 212 -25.80 -5.03 5.96
N GLN A 213 -26.53 -6.13 6.22
CA GLN A 213 -25.98 -7.48 6.39
C GLN A 213 -26.31 -8.39 5.21
N LYS A 214 -25.42 -9.34 4.90
CA LYS A 214 -25.65 -10.39 3.88
C LYS A 214 -26.80 -11.32 4.29
N ARG A 215 -26.80 -11.76 5.55
CA ARG A 215 -27.94 -12.45 6.18
C ARG A 215 -28.77 -11.41 6.93
N CYS A 216 -30.02 -11.23 6.52
CA CYS A 216 -30.91 -10.27 7.17
C CYS A 216 -31.18 -10.69 8.63
N THR A 217 -31.09 -9.74 9.55
CA THR A 217 -31.41 -9.87 10.98
C THR A 217 -32.60 -9.00 11.40
N CYS A 218 -33.27 -8.36 10.44
CA CYS A 218 -34.48 -7.58 10.70
C CYS A 218 -35.67 -8.54 10.82
N GLY A 219 -36.50 -8.40 11.87
CA GLY A 219 -37.69 -9.23 12.10
C GLY A 219 -38.86 -9.01 11.13
N TYR A 220 -38.61 -8.40 9.97
CA TYR A 220 -39.55 -8.21 8.88
C TYR A 220 -38.89 -8.73 7.60
N HIS A 221 -39.48 -9.79 7.04
CA HIS A 221 -39.09 -10.43 5.79
C HIS A 221 -39.82 -9.82 4.60
#